data_AF-A0A2S9IJ24-F1
#
_entry.id   AF-A0A2S9IJ24-F1
#
_cell.length_a   1.000
_cell.length_b   1.000
_cell.length_c   1.000
_cell.angle_alpha   90.00
_cell.angle_beta   90.00
_cell.angle_gamma   90.00
#
_symmetry.space_group_name_H-M   'P 1'
#
loop_
_entity.id
_entity.type
_entity.pdbx_description
1 polymer ?
#
loop_
_entity_poly.entity_id
_entity_poly.type
_entity_poly.pdbx_seq_one_letter_code
_entity_poly.pdbx_strand_id
1 'polypeptide(L)'
;MAEIGTFTRTETGYAGELHSFGLHEKLFIVPAKPSDVKNAPDYRVRLDSEDGPDAGPAWKDASENAGDFVSMRLEGPIFPFPIRAKLFQSNDDPSVWTLRWKHARKIEDEE
;
A
#
# COMPACT_ATOMS: atom_id res chain seq x y z
N MET A 1 10.52 -4.82 9.05
CA MET A 1 9.23 -4.57 8.36
C MET A 1 8.66 -5.96 8.17
N ALA A 2 7.44 -6.22 8.62
CA ALA A 2 6.82 -7.51 8.35
C ALA A 2 6.26 -7.48 6.93
N GLU A 3 6.48 -8.56 6.19
CA GLU A 3 5.84 -8.81 4.91
C GLU A 3 4.43 -9.33 5.17
N ILE A 4 3.45 -8.70 4.53
CA ILE A 4 2.02 -8.95 4.76
C ILE A 4 1.25 -9.10 3.45
N GLY A 5 1.94 -9.30 2.33
CA GLY A 5 1.26 -9.44 1.05
C GLY A 5 2.20 -9.47 -0.14
N THR A 6 1.69 -10.02 -1.22
CA THR A 6 2.40 -10.21 -2.48
C THR A 6 1.55 -9.69 -3.62
N PHE A 7 2.18 -8.96 -4.53
CA PHE A 7 1.55 -8.22 -5.61
C PHE A 7 2.31 -8.45 -6.91
N THR A 8 1.62 -8.15 -8.01
CA THR A 8 2.18 -8.09 -9.35
C THR A 8 1.89 -6.73 -9.96
N ARG A 9 2.78 -6.28 -10.85
CA ARG A 9 2.58 -5.06 -11.61
C ARG A 9 1.56 -5.32 -12.73
N THR A 10 0.55 -4.47 -12.84
CA THR A 10 -0.37 -4.43 -13.98
C THR A 10 0.03 -3.32 -14.95
N GLU A 11 -0.67 -3.19 -16.07
CA GLU A 11 -0.40 -2.16 -17.08
C GLU A 11 -0.36 -0.74 -16.48
N THR A 12 -1.30 -0.44 -15.58
CA THR A 12 -1.47 0.91 -15.02
C THR A 12 -1.20 0.97 -13.51
N GLY A 13 -1.12 -0.18 -12.83
CA GLY A 13 -1.13 -0.24 -11.37
C GLY A 13 -0.56 -1.53 -10.82
N TYR A 14 -1.18 -2.05 -9.77
CA TYR A 14 -0.78 -3.30 -9.12
C TYR A 14 -1.98 -4.08 -8.63
N ALA A 15 -1.87 -5.41 -8.59
CA ALA A 15 -2.88 -6.30 -8.02
C ALA A 15 -2.21 -7.38 -7.17
N GLY A 16 -2.83 -7.71 -6.04
CA GLY A 16 -2.28 -8.69 -5.12
C GLY A 16 -3.17 -8.95 -3.92
N GLU A 17 -2.61 -9.61 -2.92
CA GLU A 17 -3.32 -9.99 -1.71
C GLU A 17 -2.61 -9.44 -0.48
N LEU A 18 -3.41 -8.89 0.44
CA LEU A 18 -3.04 -8.57 1.80
C LEU A 18 -3.34 -9.80 2.66
N HIS A 19 -2.33 -10.32 3.36
CA HIS A 19 -2.46 -11.42 4.29
C HIS A 19 -1.80 -11.06 5.63
N SER A 20 -2.64 -10.87 6.65
CA SER A 20 -2.23 -10.69 8.04
C SER A 20 -3.20 -11.41 8.98
N PHE A 21 -2.91 -11.45 10.28
CA PHE A 21 -3.74 -12.21 11.23
C PHE A 21 -5.19 -11.68 11.24
N GLY A 22 -6.13 -12.51 10.78
CA GLY A 22 -7.56 -12.19 10.72
C GLY A 22 -8.00 -11.35 9.52
N LEU A 23 -7.10 -11.05 8.57
CA LEU A 23 -7.41 -10.25 7.38
C LEU A 23 -6.72 -10.84 6.14
N HIS A 24 -7.52 -11.31 5.18
CA HIS A 24 -7.06 -11.84 3.90
C HIS A 24 -7.91 -11.25 2.78
N GLU A 25 -7.41 -10.21 2.14
CA GLU A 25 -8.19 -9.39 1.20
C GLU A 25 -7.44 -9.18 -0.11
N LYS A 26 -8.19 -9.10 -1.21
CA LYS A 26 -7.63 -8.71 -2.51
C LYS A 26 -7.55 -7.20 -2.60
N LEU A 27 -6.39 -6.69 -3.00
CA LEU A 27 -6.14 -5.26 -3.16
C LEU A 27 -5.70 -4.93 -4.59
N PHE A 28 -6.28 -3.85 -5.11
CA PHE A 28 -5.94 -3.26 -6.39
C PHE A 28 -5.44 -1.84 -6.16
N ILE A 29 -4.26 -1.51 -6.68
CA ILE A 29 -3.65 -0.18 -6.61
C ILE A 29 -3.79 0.42 -8.00
N VAL A 30 -4.77 1.30 -8.16
CA VAL A 30 -5.17 1.86 -9.47
C VAL A 30 -4.80 3.34 -9.56
N PRO A 31 -4.53 3.89 -10.75
CA PRO A 31 -4.22 5.32 -10.89
C PRO A 31 -5.28 6.20 -10.24
N ALA A 32 -4.84 7.19 -9.46
CA ALA A 32 -5.75 8.19 -8.94
C ALA A 32 -6.20 9.13 -10.07
N LYS A 33 -7.37 9.76 -9.88
CA LYS A 33 -7.79 10.84 -10.77
C LYS A 33 -6.80 12.01 -10.65
N PRO A 34 -6.37 12.62 -11.78
CA PRO A 34 -5.51 13.79 -11.74
C PRO A 34 -6.09 14.89 -10.86
N SER A 35 -5.23 15.54 -10.07
CA SER A 35 -5.61 16.57 -9.12
C SER A 35 -4.45 17.54 -8.93
N ASP A 36 -4.74 18.84 -8.92
CA ASP A 36 -3.76 19.91 -8.70
C ASP A 36 -3.45 20.15 -7.22
N VAL A 37 -4.06 19.36 -6.33
CA VAL A 37 -3.81 19.44 -4.88
C VAL A 37 -2.36 19.04 -4.59
N LYS A 38 -1.67 19.86 -3.80
CA LYS A 38 -0.32 19.55 -3.32
C LYS A 38 -0.32 18.20 -2.58
N ASN A 39 0.56 17.29 -3.01
CA ASN A 39 0.66 15.91 -2.50
C ASN A 39 -0.58 15.06 -2.75
N ALA A 40 -1.29 15.31 -3.86
CA ALA A 40 -2.32 14.40 -4.35
C ALA A 40 -1.75 12.98 -4.51
N PRO A 41 -2.55 11.94 -4.20
CA PRO A 41 -2.10 10.56 -4.37
C PRO A 41 -1.88 10.24 -5.85
N ASP A 42 -0.85 9.46 -6.15
CA ASP A 42 -0.65 8.88 -7.49
C ASP A 42 -1.62 7.73 -7.76
N TYR A 43 -2.05 7.05 -6.68
CA TYR A 43 -2.86 5.84 -6.74
C TYR A 43 -3.97 5.83 -5.68
N ARG A 44 -5.05 5.10 -5.96
CA ARG A 44 -6.05 4.67 -4.97
C ARG A 44 -5.96 3.17 -4.77
N VAL A 45 -6.10 2.74 -3.51
CA VAL A 45 -6.21 1.34 -3.14
C VAL A 45 -7.68 0.95 -3.12
N ARG A 46 -8.01 -0.19 -3.69
CA ARG A 46 -9.38 -0.71 -3.85
C ARG A 46 -9.46 -2.14 -3.37
N LEU A 47 -10.56 -2.50 -2.72
CA LEU A 47 -10.85 -3.86 -2.26
C LEU A 47 -11.57 -4.66 -3.34
N ASP A 48 -11.24 -5.95 -3.46
CA ASP A 48 -11.89 -6.96 -4.30
C ASP A 48 -11.84 -6.76 -5.82
N SER A 49 -11.82 -5.52 -6.31
CA SER A 49 -11.75 -5.15 -7.73
C SER A 49 -11.24 -3.71 -7.92
N GLU A 50 -10.89 -3.34 -9.16
CA GLU A 50 -10.44 -1.98 -9.50
C GLU A 50 -11.49 -0.88 -9.25
N ASP A 51 -12.79 -1.25 -9.28
CA ASP A 51 -13.92 -0.35 -8.99
C ASP A 51 -14.52 -0.58 -7.60
N GLY A 52 -13.87 -1.40 -6.77
CA GLY A 52 -14.38 -1.77 -5.46
C GLY A 52 -14.30 -0.66 -4.41
N PRO A 53 -14.66 -0.97 -3.16
CA PRO A 53 -14.61 -0.01 -2.07
C PRO A 53 -13.22 0.61 -1.90
N ASP A 54 -13.21 1.90 -1.59
CA ASP A 54 -11.97 2.64 -1.39
C ASP A 54 -11.28 2.22 -0.09
N ALA A 55 -10.02 1.81 -0.20
CA ALA A 55 -9.18 1.40 0.92
C ALA A 55 -8.03 2.38 1.20
N GLY A 56 -8.01 3.53 0.53
CA GLY A 56 -7.11 4.63 0.87
C GLY A 56 -6.16 5.07 -0.25
N PRO A 57 -5.31 6.08 0.03
CA PRO A 57 -4.36 6.64 -0.92
C PRO A 57 -3.02 5.88 -0.97
N ALA A 58 -2.35 6.02 -2.11
CA ALA A 58 -0.97 5.58 -2.30
C ALA A 58 -0.17 6.57 -3.18
N TRP A 59 1.14 6.63 -2.97
CA TRP A 59 2.07 7.57 -3.59
C TRP A 59 3.31 6.83 -4.11
N LYS A 60 3.85 7.31 -5.22
CA LYS A 60 5.20 6.93 -5.68
C LYS A 60 6.21 7.69 -4.85
N ASP A 61 7.09 6.96 -4.19
CA ASP A 61 8.16 7.52 -3.37
C ASP A 61 9.50 6.88 -3.76
N ALA A 62 10.59 7.55 -3.39
CA ALA A 62 11.93 7.02 -3.54
C ALA A 62 12.74 7.24 -2.26
N SER A 63 13.72 6.38 -2.01
CA SER A 63 14.69 6.58 -0.93
C SER A 63 16.06 6.04 -1.30
N GLU A 64 17.13 6.66 -0.77
CA GLU A 64 18.51 6.27 -1.04
C GLU A 64 18.78 4.79 -0.71
N ASN A 65 18.16 4.29 0.36
CA ASN A 65 18.40 2.93 0.85
C ASN A 65 17.55 1.84 0.20
N ALA A 66 16.44 2.20 -0.46
CA ALA A 66 15.46 1.21 -0.96
C ALA A 66 15.03 1.43 -2.41
N GLY A 67 15.55 2.44 -3.10
CA GLY A 67 15.13 2.79 -4.45
C GLY A 67 13.69 3.29 -4.50
N ASP A 68 13.03 3.06 -5.64
CA ASP A 68 11.64 3.41 -5.89
C ASP A 68 10.68 2.41 -5.20
N PHE A 69 9.65 2.94 -4.56
CA PHE A 69 8.60 2.15 -3.93
C PHE A 69 7.25 2.87 -3.97
N VAL A 70 6.18 2.17 -3.64
CA VAL A 70 4.87 2.78 -3.46
C VAL A 70 4.55 2.82 -1.97
N SER A 71 4.41 4.02 -1.40
CA SER A 71 3.89 4.17 -0.04
C SER A 71 2.37 4.23 -0.06
N MET A 72 1.73 3.68 0.97
CA MET A 72 0.27 3.70 1.06
C MET A 72 -0.21 3.79 2.50
N ARG A 73 -1.41 4.35 2.63
CA ARG A 73 -2.16 4.39 3.88
C ARG A 73 -3.46 3.62 3.66
N LEU A 74 -3.55 2.44 4.25
CA LEU A 74 -4.76 1.63 4.23
C LEU A 74 -5.71 2.12 5.31
N GLU A 75 -6.95 2.42 4.93
CA GLU A 75 -8.00 2.94 5.80
C GLU A 75 -9.38 2.45 5.35
N GLY A 76 -10.33 2.36 6.29
CA GLY A 76 -11.66 1.83 6.02
C GLY A 76 -12.23 1.04 7.22
N PRO A 77 -13.51 0.61 7.15
CA PRO A 77 -14.20 -0.02 8.27
C PRO A 77 -13.60 -1.37 8.69
N ILE A 78 -12.86 -2.04 7.79
CA ILE A 78 -12.15 -3.29 8.07
C ILE A 78 -10.79 -3.08 8.75
N PHE A 79 -10.28 -1.84 8.77
CA PHE A 79 -9.01 -1.48 9.38
C PHE A 79 -9.28 -0.78 10.72
N PRO A 80 -8.92 -1.38 11.88
CA PRO A 80 -9.21 -0.79 13.19
C PRO A 80 -8.50 0.56 13.41
N PHE A 81 -7.41 0.80 12.68
CA PHE A 81 -6.69 2.07 12.61
C PHE A 81 -5.98 2.16 11.25
N PRO A 82 -5.62 3.37 10.77
CA PRO A 82 -4.90 3.51 9.51
C PRO A 82 -3.56 2.78 9.53
N ILE A 83 -3.32 1.91 8.54
CA ILE A 83 -2.09 1.13 8.42
C ILE A 83 -1.20 1.81 7.37
N ARG A 84 0.05 2.11 7.74
CA ARG A 84 1.06 2.57 6.77
C ARG A 84 1.85 1.38 6.26
N ALA A 85 1.80 1.16 4.96
CA ALA A 85 2.51 0.09 4.28
C ALA A 85 3.31 0.64 3.10
N LYS A 86 4.27 -0.15 2.63
CA LYS A 86 5.14 0.16 1.50
C LYS A 86 5.26 -1.06 0.61
N LEU A 87 5.08 -0.87 -0.67
CA LEU A 87 5.21 -1.90 -1.69
C LEU A 87 6.58 -1.76 -2.37
N PHE A 88 7.38 -2.82 -2.31
CA PHE A 88 8.72 -2.87 -2.90
C PHE A 88 8.76 -3.94 -3.99
N GLN A 89 9.51 -3.70 -5.06
CA GLN A 89 9.81 -4.74 -6.03
C GLN A 89 10.75 -5.77 -5.37
N SER A 90 10.53 -7.06 -5.63
CA SER A 90 11.43 -8.11 -5.17
C SER A 90 12.76 -8.04 -5.93
N ASN A 91 13.86 -8.26 -5.21
CA ASN A 91 15.19 -8.31 -5.81
C ASN A 91 15.45 -9.62 -6.56
N ASP A 92 14.76 -10.70 -6.16
CA ASP A 92 14.95 -12.04 -6.74
C ASP A 92 14.11 -12.22 -8.01
N ASP A 93 12.91 -11.64 -8.03
CA ASP A 93 11.99 -11.68 -9.17
C ASP A 93 11.33 -10.31 -9.39
N PRO A 94 11.68 -9.58 -10.47
CA PRO A 94 11.14 -8.25 -10.73
C PRO A 94 9.64 -8.25 -11.05
N SER A 95 9.02 -9.39 -11.33
CA SER A 95 7.57 -9.50 -11.51
C SER A 95 6.80 -9.48 -10.18
N VAL A 96 7.48 -9.81 -9.08
CA VAL A 96 6.91 -9.92 -7.75
C VAL A 96 7.15 -8.63 -6.96
N TRP A 97 6.12 -8.19 -6.27
CA TRP A 97 6.15 -7.04 -5.39
C TRP A 97 5.68 -7.43 -3.99
N THR A 98 6.32 -6.89 -2.98
CA THR A 98 6.12 -7.28 -1.59
C THR A 98 5.57 -6.11 -0.79
N LEU A 99 4.42 -6.32 -0.15
CA LEU A 99 3.83 -5.34 0.75
C LEU A 99 4.40 -5.51 2.15
N ARG A 100 5.02 -4.43 2.65
CA ARG A 100 5.70 -4.40 3.93
C ARG A 100 5.10 -3.34 4.82
N TRP A 101 4.89 -3.68 6.09
CA TRP A 101 4.44 -2.72 7.09
C TRP A 101 5.36 -2.69 8.31
N LYS A 102 5.30 -1.58 9.05
CA LYS A 102 5.87 -1.42 10.38
C LYS A 102 4.77 -0.85 11.25
N HIS A 103 4.55 -1.48 12.41
CA HIS A 103 3.71 -0.90 13.45
C HIS A 103 4.23 0.50 13.78
N ALA A 104 3.34 1.48 13.91
CA ALA A 104 3.73 2.74 14.52
C ALA A 104 4.24 2.41 15.92
N ARG A 105 5.48 2.78 16.25
CA ARG A 105 5.92 2.72 17.64
C ARG A 105 4.93 3.57 18.43
N LYS A 106 4.37 3.03 19.53
CA LYS A 106 3.69 3.87 20.50
C LYS A 106 4.68 4.97 20.84
N ILE A 107 4.35 6.21 20.51
CA ILE A 107 4.92 7.34 21.23
C ILE A 107 4.27 7.14 22.60
N GLU A 108 5.06 6.73 23.60
CA GLU A 108 4.63 6.91 24.98
C GLU A 108 4.39 8.41 25.10
N ASP A 109 3.14 8.79 25.37
CA ASP A 109 2.82 10.14 25.78
C ASP A 109 3.73 10.43 26.99
N GLU A 110 4.76 11.26 26.79
CA GLU A 110 5.51 11.83 27.91
C GLU A 110 4.51 12.70 28.69
N GLU A 111 4.15 12.24 29.89
CA GLU A 111 3.36 12.97 30.89
C GLU A 111 3.97 14.31 31.27
#